data_AF-A0A7D5TPU1-F1
#
_entry.id   AF-A0A7D5TPU1-F1
#
_cell.length_a   1.000
_cell.length_b   1.000
_cell.length_c   1.000
_cell.angle_alpha   90.00
_cell.angle_beta   90.00
_cell.angle_gamma   90.00
#
_symmetry.space_group_name_H-M   'P 1'
#
loop_
_entity.id
_entity.type
_entity.pdbx_description
1 polymer ?
#
loop_
_entity_poly.entity_id
_entity_poly.type
_entity_poly.pdbx_seq_one_letter_code
_entity_poly.pdbx_strand_id
1 'polypeptide(L)'
;MDYAFTTTGEIQKVTDVAENAASGNDSVTENDDGTWTADGYTGNGYGDTYTFEGELTDFGPVEEFVEVRVDGTAVDLARFRPKEHTIEVLTTEDPSELDYAFTTTGEIQKVTDVAENAASGNDSVTETDDGIWRADGYTGNGYGDTYTFRGELLTFGPDVDHAEVRIDGTAVDLSGYEAPPDPAVVVGGGDGYSGTVPESEADVVVSTRGELEQALNGASSGDVVYVDPDASINVPDRELTIPSGVTLASNRGIDGSDGGEIRADEVYGEGPLQTGDDVRVTGLRITGSIDEYVDFNRPVHSGVAVKGTGCEIDNVEISGFSYGGVKLQEPAYVHHSYIHTNAMDGLGYGIVCNQEGGDTLIEYNEFNLNRHSVASRGYAGYEVRYNHFGEDAIAYQVGTHRPGGTTLEVHHNTFVPTLHLNSGEDPESHVSIRGVPDDVADIHHNWFHNPRQPAPGRGRESIIQPHVEEFTNLDYRNNHYGADEPTDDDIGCP
;
A
#
# COMPACT_ATOMS: atom_id res chain seq x y z
N MET A 1 -16.10 -9.93 -28.10
CA MET A 1 -16.73 -8.94 -27.24
C MET A 1 -17.64 -9.72 -26.33
N ASP A 2 -17.35 -9.65 -25.05
CA ASP A 2 -18.26 -10.10 -24.01
C ASP A 2 -19.49 -9.21 -24.04
N TYR A 3 -20.67 -9.81 -23.93
CA TYR A 3 -21.93 -9.10 -23.83
C TYR A 3 -22.79 -9.74 -22.75
N ALA A 4 -23.70 -8.95 -22.20
CA ALA A 4 -24.77 -9.41 -21.35
C ALA A 4 -26.08 -8.72 -21.76
N PHE A 5 -27.20 -9.43 -21.65
CA PHE A 5 -28.52 -8.86 -21.87
C PHE A 5 -29.55 -9.44 -20.91
N THR A 6 -30.53 -8.63 -20.56
CA THR A 6 -31.55 -9.00 -19.58
C THR A 6 -32.94 -8.91 -20.19
N THR A 7 -33.79 -9.88 -19.85
CA THR A 7 -35.18 -9.93 -20.31
C THR A 7 -36.12 -10.19 -19.14
N THR A 8 -37.38 -9.81 -19.30
CA THR A 8 -38.41 -9.96 -18.25
C THR A 8 -38.91 -11.40 -18.06
N GLY A 9 -38.40 -12.38 -18.81
CA GLY A 9 -38.87 -13.76 -18.80
C GLY A 9 -37.77 -14.74 -19.18
N GLU A 10 -38.08 -16.04 -19.15
CA GLU A 10 -37.07 -17.10 -19.29
C GLU A 10 -36.26 -16.98 -20.58
N ILE A 11 -34.93 -17.05 -20.48
CA ILE A 11 -34.01 -17.12 -21.63
C ILE A 11 -33.58 -18.58 -21.84
N GLN A 12 -33.51 -19.02 -23.09
CA GLN A 12 -33.01 -20.34 -23.48
C GLN A 12 -32.01 -20.21 -24.64
N LYS A 13 -30.86 -20.87 -24.48
CA LYS A 13 -29.83 -20.96 -25.52
C LYS A 13 -30.33 -21.75 -26.72
N VAL A 14 -30.09 -21.25 -27.93
CA VAL A 14 -30.35 -21.97 -29.18
C VAL A 14 -29.06 -22.58 -29.69
N THR A 15 -28.87 -23.88 -29.46
CA THR A 15 -27.64 -24.60 -29.84
C THR A 15 -27.70 -25.28 -31.21
N ASP A 16 -28.91 -25.45 -31.77
CA ASP A 16 -29.17 -26.30 -32.94
C ASP A 16 -29.50 -25.49 -34.21
N VAL A 17 -28.75 -24.41 -34.47
CA VAL A 17 -28.86 -23.59 -35.68
C VAL A 17 -27.59 -23.62 -36.51
N ALA A 18 -27.73 -23.46 -37.83
CA ALA A 18 -26.61 -23.59 -38.78
C ALA A 18 -25.58 -22.46 -38.69
N GLU A 19 -26.02 -21.27 -38.28
CA GLU A 19 -25.19 -20.09 -38.06
C GLU A 19 -25.61 -19.45 -36.72
N ASN A 20 -24.63 -18.90 -36.00
CA ASN A 20 -24.82 -18.13 -34.78
C ASN A 20 -25.53 -18.87 -33.63
N ALA A 21 -25.24 -20.16 -33.43
CA ALA A 21 -25.72 -20.92 -32.29
C ALA A 21 -25.01 -20.45 -31.01
N ALA A 22 -25.77 -20.28 -29.92
CA ALA A 22 -25.18 -20.09 -28.61
C ALA A 22 -24.33 -21.32 -28.24
N SER A 23 -23.16 -21.06 -27.66
CA SER A 23 -22.08 -22.01 -27.51
C SER A 23 -21.79 -22.31 -26.03
N GLY A 24 -20.79 -23.16 -25.75
CA GLY A 24 -20.50 -23.63 -24.40
C GLY A 24 -19.94 -22.54 -23.46
N ASN A 25 -19.51 -21.41 -24.00
CA ASN A 25 -19.04 -20.23 -23.27
C ASN A 25 -20.16 -19.27 -22.85
N ASP A 26 -21.39 -19.51 -23.30
CA ASP A 26 -22.52 -18.66 -22.96
C ASP A 26 -23.22 -19.15 -21.70
N SER A 27 -23.79 -18.23 -20.93
CA SER A 27 -24.43 -18.48 -19.64
C SER A 27 -25.83 -17.87 -19.63
N VAL A 28 -26.72 -18.47 -18.84
CA VAL A 28 -28.09 -17.98 -18.64
C VAL A 28 -28.45 -18.19 -17.17
N THR A 29 -28.90 -17.14 -16.52
CA THR A 29 -29.21 -17.11 -15.09
C THR A 29 -30.57 -16.42 -14.85
N GLU A 30 -31.37 -16.99 -13.95
CA GLU A 30 -32.57 -16.33 -13.41
C GLU A 30 -32.15 -15.44 -12.24
N ASN A 31 -32.54 -14.17 -12.28
CA ASN A 31 -32.24 -13.19 -11.25
C ASN A 31 -33.28 -13.22 -10.12
N ASP A 32 -32.92 -12.72 -8.94
CA ASP A 32 -33.79 -12.73 -7.75
C ASP A 32 -35.10 -11.93 -7.93
N ASP A 33 -35.13 -10.99 -8.89
CA ASP A 33 -36.30 -10.17 -9.22
C ASP A 33 -37.24 -10.82 -10.25
N GLY A 34 -36.91 -12.03 -10.73
CA GLY A 34 -37.65 -12.79 -11.74
C GLY A 34 -37.32 -12.42 -13.19
N THR A 35 -36.36 -11.52 -13.41
CA THR A 35 -35.76 -11.32 -14.74
C THR A 35 -34.74 -12.42 -15.05
N TRP A 36 -34.31 -12.50 -16.31
CA TRP A 36 -33.29 -13.46 -16.74
C TRP A 36 -32.18 -12.73 -17.47
N THR A 37 -30.94 -13.09 -17.18
CA THR A 37 -29.74 -12.54 -17.82
C THR A 37 -29.03 -13.64 -18.59
N ALA A 38 -28.60 -13.30 -19.81
CA ALA A 38 -27.68 -14.12 -20.58
C ALA A 38 -26.41 -13.33 -20.86
N ASP A 39 -25.28 -13.99 -20.67
CA ASP A 39 -23.95 -13.46 -20.93
C ASP A 39 -23.20 -14.42 -21.87
N GLY A 40 -22.33 -13.86 -22.69
CA GLY A 40 -21.61 -14.62 -23.70
C GLY A 40 -20.52 -13.81 -24.37
N TYR A 41 -19.80 -14.45 -25.28
CA TYR A 41 -18.76 -13.80 -26.06
C TYR A 41 -18.98 -14.05 -27.55
N THR A 42 -19.01 -12.97 -28.33
CA THR A 42 -19.15 -13.05 -29.79
C THR A 42 -18.14 -12.17 -30.54
N GLY A 43 -17.88 -12.49 -31.81
CA GLY A 43 -16.91 -11.75 -32.62
C GLY A 43 -16.61 -12.36 -34.00
N ASN A 44 -15.77 -11.69 -34.78
CA ASN A 44 -15.33 -12.14 -36.12
C ASN A 44 -16.47 -12.42 -37.13
N GLY A 45 -17.60 -11.74 -36.98
CA GLY A 45 -18.78 -11.91 -37.85
C GLY A 45 -19.67 -13.09 -37.49
N TYR A 46 -19.38 -13.79 -36.38
CA TYR A 46 -20.30 -14.73 -35.74
C TYR A 46 -21.19 -13.98 -34.72
N GLY A 47 -22.27 -14.63 -34.30
CA GLY A 47 -23.23 -14.18 -33.31
C GLY A 47 -23.70 -15.35 -32.45
N ASP A 48 -24.57 -15.07 -31.47
CA ASP A 48 -25.22 -16.09 -30.65
C ASP A 48 -26.74 -15.90 -30.72
N THR A 49 -27.48 -17.00 -30.61
CA THR A 49 -28.94 -17.01 -30.73
C THR A 49 -29.58 -17.55 -29.45
N TYR A 50 -30.57 -16.82 -28.97
CA TYR A 50 -31.37 -17.16 -27.80
C TYR A 50 -32.86 -17.04 -28.14
N THR A 51 -33.69 -17.81 -27.46
CA THR A 51 -35.14 -17.58 -27.37
C THR A 51 -35.47 -17.09 -25.98
N PHE A 52 -36.36 -16.11 -25.84
CA PHE A 52 -36.77 -15.62 -24.53
C PHE A 52 -38.25 -15.27 -24.47
N GLU A 53 -38.82 -15.26 -23.26
CA GLU A 53 -40.16 -14.71 -22.99
C GLU A 53 -40.09 -13.25 -22.55
N GLY A 54 -41.10 -12.45 -22.90
CA GLY A 54 -41.21 -11.07 -22.44
C GLY A 54 -40.45 -10.05 -23.29
N GLU A 55 -39.84 -9.05 -22.65
CA GLU A 55 -39.17 -7.94 -23.33
C GLU A 55 -37.68 -7.87 -22.99
N LEU A 56 -36.86 -7.46 -23.97
CA LEU A 56 -35.46 -7.10 -23.77
C LEU A 56 -35.37 -5.75 -23.06
N THR A 57 -34.89 -5.76 -21.82
CA THR A 57 -34.84 -4.58 -20.93
C THR A 57 -33.46 -3.98 -20.78
N ASP A 58 -32.41 -4.75 -21.05
CA ASP A 58 -31.03 -4.27 -20.98
C ASP A 58 -30.12 -5.00 -21.96
N PHE A 59 -29.05 -4.33 -22.39
CA PHE A 59 -27.99 -4.88 -23.21
C PHE A 59 -26.70 -4.07 -23.03
N GLY A 60 -25.60 -4.75 -22.72
CA GLY A 60 -24.28 -4.13 -22.61
C GLY A 60 -23.16 -5.06 -23.07
N PRO A 61 -22.01 -4.51 -23.51
CA PRO A 61 -21.77 -3.09 -23.78
C PRO A 61 -22.49 -2.55 -25.03
N VAL A 62 -22.79 -1.25 -25.07
CA VAL A 62 -23.43 -0.60 -26.24
C VAL A 62 -22.38 -0.02 -27.19
N GLU A 63 -21.98 -0.81 -28.17
CA GLU A 63 -20.96 -0.45 -29.17
C GLU A 63 -21.54 -0.24 -30.57
N GLU A 64 -20.97 0.68 -31.36
CA GLU A 64 -21.47 0.99 -32.71
C GLU A 64 -21.40 -0.20 -33.68
N PHE A 65 -20.48 -1.13 -33.45
CA PHE A 65 -20.29 -2.31 -34.31
C PHE A 65 -21.18 -3.51 -33.94
N VAL A 66 -21.94 -3.41 -32.85
CA VAL A 66 -22.83 -4.50 -32.37
C VAL A 66 -24.21 -4.36 -32.98
N GLU A 67 -24.74 -5.45 -33.53
CA GLU A 67 -26.11 -5.52 -34.03
C GLU A 67 -26.89 -6.59 -33.26
N VAL A 68 -27.92 -6.17 -32.53
CA VAL A 68 -28.86 -7.07 -31.85
C VAL A 68 -30.17 -7.09 -32.62
N ARG A 69 -30.71 -8.30 -32.85
CA ARG A 69 -32.00 -8.48 -33.51
C ARG A 69 -32.95 -9.26 -32.62
N VAL A 70 -34.15 -8.73 -32.42
CA VAL A 70 -35.27 -9.45 -31.78
C VAL A 70 -36.30 -9.75 -32.86
N ASP A 71 -36.66 -11.02 -33.03
CA ASP A 71 -37.53 -11.51 -34.09
C ASP A 71 -37.12 -11.01 -35.50
N GLY A 72 -35.81 -10.94 -35.74
CA GLY A 72 -35.21 -10.50 -37.01
C GLY A 72 -35.17 -8.97 -37.21
N THR A 73 -35.73 -8.19 -36.29
CA THR A 73 -35.74 -6.72 -36.33
C THR A 73 -34.58 -6.16 -35.51
N ALA A 74 -33.77 -5.28 -36.11
CA ALA A 74 -32.67 -4.62 -35.41
C ALA A 74 -33.18 -3.74 -34.26
N VAL A 75 -32.54 -3.87 -33.10
CA VAL A 75 -32.80 -3.07 -31.91
C VAL A 75 -31.87 -1.87 -31.91
N ASP A 76 -32.41 -0.67 -31.67
CA ASP A 76 -31.58 0.51 -31.41
C ASP A 76 -30.98 0.40 -30.00
N LEU A 77 -29.72 -0.03 -29.94
CA LEU A 77 -29.01 -0.22 -28.67
C LEU A 77 -28.71 1.09 -27.95
N ALA A 78 -28.80 2.24 -28.63
CA ALA A 78 -28.60 3.54 -27.97
C ALA A 78 -29.59 3.76 -26.81
N ARG A 79 -30.74 3.08 -26.83
CA ARG A 79 -31.73 3.09 -25.74
C ARG A 79 -31.24 2.49 -24.42
N PHE A 80 -30.17 1.69 -24.47
CA PHE A 80 -29.55 1.03 -23.31
C PHE A 80 -28.27 1.72 -22.86
N ARG A 81 -27.85 2.82 -23.51
CA ARG A 81 -26.70 3.59 -23.04
C ARG A 81 -27.03 4.19 -21.67
N PRO A 82 -26.16 4.03 -20.66
CA PRO A 82 -26.33 4.73 -19.39
C PRO A 82 -26.48 6.23 -19.63
N LYS A 83 -27.38 6.86 -18.88
CA LYS A 83 -27.61 8.30 -19.00
C LYS A 83 -26.32 9.04 -18.66
N GLU A 84 -25.99 10.04 -19.46
CA GLU A 84 -24.92 10.99 -19.18
C GLU A 84 -25.45 12.14 -18.32
N HIS A 85 -24.68 12.49 -17.30
CA HIS A 85 -24.98 13.49 -16.30
C HIS A 85 -23.84 14.52 -16.24
N THR A 86 -24.16 15.73 -15.79
CA THR A 86 -23.15 16.73 -15.39
C THR A 86 -23.10 16.82 -13.89
N ILE A 87 -21.91 16.82 -13.30
CA ILE A 87 -21.69 17.10 -11.89
C ILE A 87 -20.84 18.37 -11.73
N GLU A 88 -21.29 19.28 -10.88
CA GLU A 88 -20.57 20.48 -10.47
C GLU A 88 -20.22 20.33 -8.98
N VAL A 89 -18.94 20.44 -8.62
CA VAL A 89 -18.45 20.43 -7.25
C VAL A 89 -18.03 21.84 -6.89
N LEU A 90 -18.73 22.49 -5.97
CA LEU A 90 -18.58 23.92 -5.69
C LEU A 90 -18.20 24.15 -4.22
N THR A 91 -17.40 25.18 -3.97
CA THR A 91 -17.30 25.79 -2.64
C THR A 91 -18.18 27.02 -2.55
N THR A 92 -18.85 27.21 -1.41
CA THR A 92 -19.84 28.29 -1.22
C THR A 92 -19.33 29.47 -0.38
N GLU A 93 -18.13 29.34 0.21
CA GLU A 93 -17.51 30.34 1.08
C GLU A 93 -16.16 30.83 0.55
N ASP A 94 -15.76 32.05 0.93
CA ASP A 94 -14.44 32.63 0.66
C ASP A 94 -13.93 33.34 1.94
N PRO A 95 -12.85 32.85 2.58
CA PRO A 95 -11.98 31.77 2.13
C PRO A 95 -12.55 30.38 2.42
N SER A 96 -12.29 29.42 1.54
CA SER A 96 -12.54 27.99 1.76
C SER A 96 -11.68 27.13 0.84
N GLU A 97 -11.42 25.89 1.25
CA GLU A 97 -10.71 24.89 0.45
C GLU A 97 -11.44 23.55 0.60
N LEU A 98 -11.45 22.77 -0.48
CA LEU A 98 -12.08 21.47 -0.54
C LEU A 98 -11.22 20.55 -1.42
N ASP A 99 -10.54 19.60 -0.80
CA ASP A 99 -10.06 18.39 -1.45
C ASP A 99 -11.21 17.38 -1.43
N TYR A 100 -11.59 16.84 -2.59
CA TYR A 100 -12.74 15.95 -2.71
C TYR A 100 -12.47 14.76 -3.61
N ALA A 101 -13.23 13.70 -3.38
CA ALA A 101 -13.31 12.55 -4.26
C ALA A 101 -14.74 12.07 -4.42
N PHE A 102 -15.05 11.54 -5.60
CA PHE A 102 -16.35 10.92 -5.86
C PHE A 102 -16.23 9.73 -6.82
N THR A 103 -17.18 8.80 -6.74
CA THR A 103 -17.22 7.61 -7.61
C THR A 103 -18.54 7.45 -8.34
N THR A 104 -18.51 6.86 -9.53
CA THR A 104 -19.69 6.64 -10.39
C THR A 104 -19.67 5.26 -11.02
N THR A 105 -20.85 4.73 -11.39
CA THR A 105 -20.98 3.41 -12.06
C THR A 105 -20.58 3.43 -13.55
N GLY A 106 -19.89 4.47 -14.00
CA GLY A 106 -19.56 4.64 -15.41
C GLY A 106 -18.66 5.85 -15.66
N GLU A 107 -18.11 5.91 -16.87
CA GLU A 107 -17.02 6.81 -17.25
C GLU A 107 -17.23 8.26 -16.78
N ILE A 108 -16.22 8.81 -16.11
CA ILE A 108 -16.12 10.24 -15.76
C ILE A 108 -15.20 10.93 -16.79
N GLN A 109 -15.56 12.15 -17.19
CA GLN A 109 -14.75 13.00 -18.05
C GLN A 109 -14.73 14.42 -17.49
N LYS A 110 -13.54 15.02 -17.44
CA LYS A 110 -13.36 16.42 -17.05
C LYS A 110 -14.00 17.36 -18.08
N VAL A 111 -14.68 18.40 -17.61
CA VAL A 111 -15.15 19.49 -18.47
C VAL A 111 -14.18 20.66 -18.36
N THR A 112 -13.32 20.81 -19.36
CA THR A 112 -12.26 21.84 -19.39
C THR A 112 -12.65 23.12 -20.15
N ASP A 113 -13.68 23.04 -21.01
CA ASP A 113 -14.05 24.09 -21.96
C ASP A 113 -15.30 24.87 -21.52
N VAL A 114 -15.39 25.23 -20.24
CA VAL A 114 -16.49 26.03 -19.66
C VAL A 114 -15.98 27.36 -19.11
N ALA A 115 -16.85 28.37 -19.08
CA ALA A 115 -16.47 29.73 -18.70
C ALA A 115 -16.20 29.90 -17.21
N GLU A 116 -16.88 29.11 -16.39
CA GLU A 116 -16.76 29.06 -14.93
C GLU A 116 -16.68 27.59 -14.51
N ASN A 117 -15.95 27.32 -13.44
CA ASN A 117 -15.84 26.01 -12.80
C ASN A 117 -15.35 24.87 -13.72
N ALA A 118 -14.39 25.17 -14.60
CA ALA A 118 -13.77 24.13 -15.42
C ALA A 118 -12.85 23.26 -14.57
N ALA A 119 -13.02 21.94 -14.65
CA ALA A 119 -12.07 21.01 -14.05
C ALA A 119 -10.67 21.27 -14.61
N SER A 120 -9.69 21.28 -13.73
CA SER A 120 -8.37 21.87 -13.92
C SER A 120 -7.28 20.78 -13.91
N GLY A 121 -6.02 21.20 -14.08
CA GLY A 121 -4.88 20.30 -14.18
C GLY A 121 -4.51 19.58 -12.88
N ASN A 122 -5.05 20.03 -11.74
CA ASN A 122 -4.89 19.43 -10.41
C ASN A 122 -5.84 18.25 -10.15
N ASP A 123 -6.89 18.10 -10.96
CA ASP A 123 -7.83 16.99 -10.76
C ASP A 123 -7.32 15.71 -11.42
N SER A 124 -7.89 14.56 -11.08
CA SER A 124 -7.60 13.29 -11.72
C SER A 124 -8.88 12.47 -11.91
N VAL A 125 -8.87 11.59 -12.91
CA VAL A 125 -9.96 10.65 -13.17
C VAL A 125 -9.35 9.29 -13.47
N THR A 126 -9.78 8.27 -12.75
CA THR A 126 -9.28 6.88 -12.86
C THR A 126 -10.44 5.90 -12.88
N GLU A 127 -10.28 4.77 -13.58
CA GLU A 127 -11.17 3.61 -13.43
C GLU A 127 -10.58 2.73 -12.32
N THR A 128 -11.35 2.47 -11.27
CA THR A 128 -10.85 1.82 -10.05
C THR A 128 -11.09 0.32 -10.02
N ASP A 129 -12.27 -0.15 -10.49
CA ASP A 129 -12.69 -1.56 -10.47
C ASP A 129 -13.87 -1.77 -11.44
N ASP A 130 -13.87 -2.82 -12.27
CA ASP A 130 -14.99 -3.31 -13.13
C ASP A 130 -16.10 -2.28 -13.49
N GLY A 131 -15.73 -1.16 -14.12
CA GLY A 131 -16.68 -0.12 -14.58
C GLY A 131 -17.06 0.96 -13.55
N ILE A 132 -16.48 0.96 -12.35
CA ILE A 132 -16.52 2.08 -11.39
C ILE A 132 -15.40 3.06 -11.71
N TRP A 133 -15.76 4.34 -11.78
CA TRP A 133 -14.86 5.45 -12.04
C TRP A 133 -14.75 6.34 -10.82
N ARG A 134 -13.54 6.83 -10.56
CA ARG A 134 -13.23 7.79 -9.49
C ARG A 134 -12.72 9.09 -10.09
N ALA A 135 -13.15 10.20 -9.50
CA ALA A 135 -12.53 11.50 -9.69
C ALA A 135 -12.04 12.04 -8.36
N ASP A 136 -10.81 12.56 -8.38
CA ASP A 136 -10.19 13.28 -7.28
C ASP A 136 -9.96 14.72 -7.74
N GLY A 137 -10.31 15.70 -6.92
CA GLY A 137 -10.21 17.09 -7.33
C GLY A 137 -10.03 18.04 -6.16
N TYR A 138 -9.64 19.27 -6.48
CA TYR A 138 -9.46 20.31 -5.47
C TYR A 138 -10.03 21.63 -5.95
N THR A 139 -10.88 22.23 -5.12
CA THR A 139 -11.47 23.55 -5.37
C THR A 139 -11.56 24.40 -4.11
N GLY A 140 -11.93 25.68 -4.23
CA GLY A 140 -11.94 26.59 -3.09
C GLY A 140 -12.37 28.01 -3.41
N ASN A 141 -12.59 28.80 -2.36
CA ASN A 141 -12.79 30.25 -2.41
C ASN A 141 -13.93 30.70 -3.34
N GLY A 142 -15.05 29.96 -3.35
CA GLY A 142 -16.22 30.26 -4.17
C GLY A 142 -16.14 29.75 -5.61
N TYR A 143 -15.08 29.01 -5.96
CA TYR A 143 -14.94 28.31 -7.23
C TYR A 143 -15.43 26.85 -7.12
N GLY A 144 -15.46 26.18 -8.27
CA GLY A 144 -15.77 24.77 -8.37
C GLY A 144 -15.15 24.10 -9.58
N ASP A 145 -15.46 22.83 -9.76
CA ASP A 145 -15.05 22.00 -10.91
C ASP A 145 -16.26 21.30 -11.53
N THR A 146 -16.18 21.02 -12.83
CA THR A 146 -17.27 20.39 -13.59
C THR A 146 -16.77 19.13 -14.29
N TYR A 147 -17.55 18.06 -14.16
CA TYR A 147 -17.34 16.78 -14.85
C TYR A 147 -18.63 16.33 -15.53
N THR A 148 -18.48 15.49 -16.54
CA THR A 148 -19.58 14.66 -17.04
C THR A 148 -19.35 13.22 -16.62
N PHE A 149 -20.39 12.49 -16.24
CA PHE A 149 -20.28 11.07 -15.93
C PHE A 149 -21.44 10.27 -16.50
N ARG A 150 -21.25 8.97 -16.70
CA ARG A 150 -22.32 8.04 -17.08
C ARG A 150 -22.76 7.20 -15.89
N GLY A 151 -24.06 6.89 -15.83
CA GLY A 151 -24.61 6.05 -14.77
C GLY A 151 -24.99 6.84 -13.52
N GLU A 152 -24.75 6.27 -12.34
CA GLU A 152 -25.15 6.85 -11.05
C GLU A 152 -23.93 7.31 -10.24
N LEU A 153 -24.12 8.38 -9.43
CA LEU A 153 -23.18 8.75 -8.38
C LEU A 153 -23.26 7.71 -7.26
N LEU A 154 -22.12 7.20 -6.81
CA LEU A 154 -22.03 6.19 -5.76
C LEU A 154 -21.58 6.81 -4.44
N THR A 155 -20.49 7.58 -4.48
CA THR A 155 -19.91 8.23 -3.31
C THR A 155 -19.49 9.65 -3.62
N PHE A 156 -19.41 10.48 -2.59
CA PHE A 156 -18.81 11.80 -2.58
C PHE A 156 -18.25 12.05 -1.18
N GLY A 157 -17.04 12.61 -1.08
CA GLY A 157 -16.48 13.03 0.19
C GLY A 157 -15.42 14.11 0.01
N PRO A 158 -15.19 14.95 1.02
CA PRO A 158 -15.91 15.00 2.29
C PRO A 158 -17.25 15.77 2.20
N ASP A 159 -18.24 15.42 3.04
CA ASP A 159 -19.48 16.18 3.24
C ASP A 159 -19.26 17.29 4.29
N VAL A 160 -18.95 18.50 3.82
CA VAL A 160 -18.65 19.67 4.66
C VAL A 160 -19.61 20.81 4.34
N ASP A 161 -19.93 21.63 5.36
CA ASP A 161 -20.95 22.70 5.26
C ASP A 161 -20.72 23.69 4.10
N HIS A 162 -19.46 23.90 3.69
CA HIS A 162 -19.10 24.82 2.60
C HIS A 162 -19.06 24.17 1.21
N ALA A 163 -19.30 22.86 1.08
CA ALA A 163 -19.37 22.15 -0.19
C ALA A 163 -20.82 22.10 -0.73
N GLU A 164 -21.00 22.42 -2.01
CA GLU A 164 -22.27 22.22 -2.73
C GLU A 164 -22.02 21.41 -4.00
N VAL A 165 -22.65 20.24 -4.10
CA VAL A 165 -22.60 19.40 -5.29
C VAL A 165 -23.92 19.49 -6.05
N ARG A 166 -23.85 19.68 -7.36
CA ARG A 166 -25.02 19.67 -8.25
C ARG A 166 -24.91 18.59 -9.29
N ILE A 167 -25.99 17.83 -9.48
CA ILE A 167 -26.15 16.90 -10.61
C ILE A 167 -27.20 17.47 -11.57
N ASP A 168 -26.86 17.58 -12.84
CA ASP A 168 -27.69 18.18 -13.88
C ASP A 168 -28.23 19.58 -13.47
N GLY A 169 -27.39 20.37 -12.77
CA GLY A 169 -27.71 21.71 -12.25
C GLY A 169 -28.60 21.75 -11.01
N THR A 170 -28.88 20.60 -10.38
CA THR A 170 -29.70 20.51 -9.15
C THR A 170 -28.82 20.08 -7.98
N ALA A 171 -28.85 20.86 -6.89
CA ALA A 171 -28.13 20.51 -5.66
C ALA A 171 -28.62 19.18 -5.08
N VAL A 172 -27.67 18.33 -4.67
CA VAL A 172 -27.95 17.02 -4.09
C VAL A 172 -27.61 16.98 -2.60
N ASP A 173 -28.33 16.16 -1.85
CA ASP A 173 -28.05 15.87 -0.44
C ASP A 173 -26.97 14.78 -0.38
N LEU A 174 -25.81 15.14 0.17
CA LEU A 174 -24.61 14.29 0.19
C LEU A 174 -24.63 13.22 1.29
N SER A 175 -25.53 13.32 2.26
CA SER A 175 -25.62 12.36 3.37
C SER A 175 -25.93 10.92 2.92
N GLY A 176 -26.46 10.75 1.70
CA GLY A 176 -26.68 9.43 1.08
C GLY A 176 -25.52 8.91 0.24
N TYR A 177 -24.45 9.70 0.09
CA TYR A 177 -23.30 9.42 -0.77
C TYR A 177 -21.99 9.39 0.03
N GLU A 178 -22.04 9.28 1.37
CA GLU A 178 -20.82 9.16 2.17
C GLU A 178 -19.94 8.04 1.59
N ALA A 179 -18.70 8.41 1.24
CA ALA A 179 -17.71 7.39 0.94
C ALA A 179 -17.59 6.46 2.15
N PRO A 180 -17.50 5.13 1.95
CA PRO A 180 -17.04 4.28 3.03
C PRO A 180 -15.74 4.88 3.56
N PRO A 181 -15.48 4.82 4.89
CA PRO A 181 -14.20 5.28 5.41
C PRO A 181 -13.11 4.61 4.59
N ASP A 182 -12.08 5.37 4.23
CA ASP A 182 -10.91 4.79 3.59
C ASP A 182 -10.49 3.57 4.42
N PRO A 183 -10.15 2.45 3.77
CA PRO A 183 -9.70 1.27 4.49
C PRO A 183 -8.61 1.72 5.48
N ALA A 184 -8.78 1.33 6.75
CA ALA A 184 -7.87 1.75 7.81
C ALA A 184 -6.42 1.50 7.36
N VAL A 185 -5.60 2.54 7.43
CA VAL A 185 -4.18 2.42 7.11
C VAL A 185 -3.55 1.42 8.07
N VAL A 186 -3.01 0.32 7.53
CA VAL A 186 -2.54 -0.80 8.37
C VAL A 186 -1.08 -0.62 8.73
N VAL A 187 -0.82 -0.23 9.96
CA VAL A 187 0.54 -0.16 10.51
C VAL A 187 0.99 -1.56 10.95
N GLY A 188 2.16 -2.01 10.48
CA GLY A 188 2.73 -3.33 10.82
C GLY A 188 2.20 -4.51 10.00
N GLY A 189 1.29 -4.26 9.05
CA GLY A 189 0.66 -5.27 8.20
C GLY A 189 -0.23 -6.24 8.96
N GLY A 190 -0.39 -7.45 8.43
CA GLY A 190 -1.27 -8.48 8.98
C GLY A 190 -2.71 -8.22 8.57
N ASP A 191 -3.65 -8.40 9.50
CA ASP A 191 -5.07 -8.26 9.23
C ASP A 191 -5.40 -6.86 8.67
N GLY A 192 -6.10 -6.84 7.53
CA GLY A 192 -6.48 -5.62 6.82
C GLY A 192 -5.45 -5.11 5.80
N TYR A 193 -4.25 -5.69 5.76
CA TYR A 193 -3.28 -5.36 4.72
C TYR A 193 -3.81 -5.80 3.35
N SER A 194 -3.88 -4.87 2.40
CA SER A 194 -4.48 -5.12 1.08
C SER A 194 -3.55 -5.83 0.09
N GLY A 195 -2.23 -5.71 0.29
CA GLY A 195 -1.22 -6.29 -0.61
C GLY A 195 -0.95 -7.78 -0.39
N THR A 196 -1.81 -8.53 0.32
CA THR A 196 -1.56 -9.96 0.59
C THR A 196 -1.45 -10.79 -0.68
N VAL A 197 -0.62 -11.84 -0.66
CA VAL A 197 -0.53 -12.83 -1.74
C VAL A 197 -1.23 -14.11 -1.27
N PRO A 198 -2.34 -14.55 -1.87
CA PRO A 198 -3.00 -15.81 -1.54
C PRO A 198 -2.27 -17.01 -2.15
N GLU A 199 -2.44 -18.19 -1.55
CA GLU A 199 -1.82 -19.45 -2.05
C GLU A 199 -2.26 -19.79 -3.48
N SER A 200 -3.43 -19.32 -3.94
CA SER A 200 -3.88 -19.50 -5.32
C SER A 200 -3.00 -18.82 -6.37
N GLU A 201 -2.15 -17.86 -5.97
CA GLU A 201 -1.15 -17.21 -6.84
C GLU A 201 0.20 -17.92 -6.81
N ALA A 202 0.37 -18.98 -6.01
CA ALA A 202 1.63 -19.71 -5.90
C ALA A 202 1.95 -20.55 -7.15
N ASP A 203 3.17 -20.42 -7.68
CA ASP A 203 3.73 -21.38 -8.65
C ASP A 203 4.23 -22.65 -7.96
N VAL A 204 4.72 -22.51 -6.73
CA VAL A 204 5.18 -23.62 -5.90
C VAL A 204 4.94 -23.33 -4.42
N VAL A 205 4.33 -24.29 -3.72
CA VAL A 205 4.18 -24.27 -2.26
C VAL A 205 5.27 -25.13 -1.62
N VAL A 206 5.94 -24.61 -0.59
CA VAL A 206 7.05 -25.26 0.09
C VAL A 206 6.82 -25.34 1.60
N SER A 207 7.18 -26.48 2.21
CA SER A 207 6.98 -26.73 3.65
C SER A 207 8.27 -27.15 4.35
N THR A 208 9.35 -27.39 3.61
CA THR A 208 10.64 -27.84 4.15
C THR A 208 11.80 -27.05 3.57
N ARG A 209 12.95 -27.05 4.28
CA ARG A 209 14.18 -26.39 3.80
C ARG A 209 14.62 -26.88 2.42
N GLY A 210 14.51 -28.18 2.18
CA GLY A 210 14.91 -28.78 0.90
C GLY A 210 14.01 -28.34 -0.25
N GLU A 211 12.70 -28.25 -0.01
CA GLU A 211 11.73 -27.73 -0.97
C GLU A 211 11.96 -26.24 -1.25
N LEU A 212 12.13 -25.42 -0.20
CA LEU A 212 12.43 -23.99 -0.34
C LEU A 212 13.71 -23.76 -1.15
N GLU A 213 14.80 -24.45 -0.81
CA GLU A 213 16.06 -24.36 -1.55
C GLU A 213 15.90 -24.81 -3.01
N GLN A 214 15.15 -25.90 -3.26
CA GLN A 214 14.92 -26.38 -4.61
C GLN A 214 14.04 -25.41 -5.42
N ALA A 215 12.99 -24.86 -4.82
CA ALA A 215 12.08 -23.90 -5.42
C ALA A 215 12.81 -22.62 -5.81
N LEU A 216 13.56 -22.01 -4.89
CA LEU A 216 14.34 -20.81 -5.17
C LEU A 216 15.40 -21.04 -6.26
N ASN A 217 16.06 -22.20 -6.29
CA ASN A 217 17.03 -22.52 -7.34
C ASN A 217 16.39 -22.76 -8.73
N GLY A 218 15.10 -23.07 -8.76
CA GLY A 218 14.34 -23.36 -9.99
C GLY A 218 13.49 -22.18 -10.49
N ALA A 219 13.23 -21.19 -9.63
CA ALA A 219 12.36 -20.07 -9.92
C ALA A 219 12.97 -19.07 -10.90
N SER A 220 12.10 -18.42 -11.66
CA SER A 220 12.40 -17.38 -12.64
C SER A 220 11.59 -16.12 -12.31
N SER A 221 11.99 -14.98 -12.89
CA SER A 221 11.23 -13.74 -12.76
C SER A 221 9.76 -13.93 -13.12
N GLY A 222 8.88 -13.46 -12.24
CA GLY A 222 7.43 -13.65 -12.30
C GLY A 222 6.90 -14.76 -11.38
N ASP A 223 7.76 -15.69 -10.95
CA ASP A 223 7.33 -16.82 -10.12
C ASP A 223 7.06 -16.41 -8.66
N VAL A 224 6.05 -17.06 -8.05
CA VAL A 224 5.72 -16.98 -6.63
C VAL A 224 6.13 -18.27 -5.92
N VAL A 225 7.17 -18.19 -5.09
CA VAL A 225 7.54 -19.26 -4.16
C VAL A 225 6.81 -19.02 -2.85
N TYR A 226 5.88 -19.91 -2.51
CA TYR A 226 4.96 -19.74 -1.39
C TYR A 226 5.32 -20.65 -0.24
N VAL A 227 5.58 -20.11 0.95
CA VAL A 227 5.80 -20.90 2.15
C VAL A 227 4.43 -21.28 2.72
N ASP A 228 4.22 -22.58 2.91
CA ASP A 228 3.03 -23.11 3.54
C ASP A 228 2.78 -22.40 4.89
N PRO A 229 1.55 -21.92 5.16
CA PRO A 229 1.21 -21.19 6.39
C PRO A 229 1.56 -21.91 7.69
N ASP A 230 1.49 -23.25 7.70
CA ASP A 230 1.79 -24.08 8.86
C ASP A 230 3.28 -24.44 8.96
N ALA A 231 4.10 -24.07 7.96
CA ALA A 231 5.50 -24.42 7.92
C ALA A 231 6.36 -23.51 8.81
N SER A 232 7.33 -24.14 9.47
CA SER A 232 8.43 -23.48 10.18
C SER A 232 9.74 -24.09 9.69
N ILE A 233 10.39 -23.37 8.76
CA ILE A 233 11.53 -23.84 7.98
C ILE A 233 12.82 -23.28 8.57
N ASN A 234 13.62 -24.11 9.23
CA ASN A 234 14.92 -23.70 9.73
C ASN A 234 16.01 -23.74 8.64
N VAL A 235 16.75 -22.64 8.49
CA VAL A 235 17.88 -22.42 7.58
C VAL A 235 19.12 -22.03 8.42
N PRO A 236 19.76 -22.98 9.12
CA PRO A 236 20.78 -22.66 10.12
C PRO A 236 22.19 -22.45 9.52
N ASP A 237 22.45 -22.95 8.31
CA ASP A 237 23.80 -23.25 7.83
C ASP A 237 24.10 -22.75 6.41
N ARG A 238 23.26 -21.87 5.86
CA ARG A 238 23.39 -21.37 4.48
C ARG A 238 22.70 -20.03 4.29
N GLU A 239 23.00 -19.42 3.15
CA GLU A 239 22.34 -18.21 2.66
C GLU A 239 21.54 -18.61 1.41
N LEU A 240 20.22 -18.48 1.45
CA LEU A 240 19.37 -18.73 0.29
C LEU A 240 19.18 -17.42 -0.48
N THR A 241 19.43 -17.44 -1.78
CA THR A 241 19.18 -16.30 -2.65
C THR A 241 17.82 -16.45 -3.30
N ILE A 242 16.97 -15.44 -3.13
CA ILE A 242 15.73 -15.27 -3.88
C ILE A 242 16.11 -14.70 -5.25
N PRO A 243 15.85 -15.40 -6.37
CA PRO A 243 16.26 -14.95 -7.69
C PRO A 243 15.60 -13.64 -8.11
N SER A 244 16.19 -12.92 -9.05
CA SER A 244 15.63 -11.64 -9.50
C SER A 244 14.21 -11.80 -10.07
N GLY A 245 13.31 -10.89 -9.72
CA GLY A 245 11.92 -10.88 -10.17
C GLY A 245 11.01 -11.91 -9.50
N VAL A 246 11.48 -12.61 -8.47
CA VAL A 246 10.71 -13.64 -7.75
C VAL A 246 10.04 -13.06 -6.52
N THR A 247 8.81 -13.48 -6.25
CA THR A 247 8.12 -13.21 -4.98
C THR A 247 8.28 -14.40 -4.04
N LEU A 248 8.77 -14.15 -2.83
CA LEU A 248 8.74 -15.11 -1.72
C LEU A 248 7.59 -14.71 -0.79
N ALA A 249 6.53 -15.52 -0.73
CA ALA A 249 5.27 -15.16 -0.07
C ALA A 249 4.81 -16.18 0.98
N SER A 250 3.93 -15.76 1.87
CA SER A 250 2.96 -16.61 2.59
C SER A 250 1.72 -15.79 2.95
N ASN A 251 0.83 -16.33 3.78
CA ASN A 251 -0.53 -15.81 3.96
C ASN A 251 -0.73 -14.87 5.16
N ARG A 252 0.31 -14.24 5.73
CA ARG A 252 0.12 -13.34 6.89
C ARG A 252 -0.94 -12.28 6.57
N GLY A 253 -1.96 -12.14 7.43
CA GLY A 253 -3.08 -11.21 7.24
C GLY A 253 -4.27 -11.75 6.43
N ILE A 254 -4.18 -12.97 5.88
CA ILE A 254 -5.32 -13.66 5.27
C ILE A 254 -5.98 -14.53 6.35
N ASP A 255 -7.27 -14.30 6.58
CA ASP A 255 -8.09 -15.05 7.55
C ASP A 255 -7.46 -15.14 8.97
N GLY A 256 -6.73 -14.10 9.41
CA GLY A 256 -6.08 -14.07 10.71
C GLY A 256 -4.79 -14.90 10.80
N SER A 257 -4.20 -15.30 9.67
CA SER A 257 -2.95 -16.07 9.68
C SER A 257 -1.74 -15.21 10.04
N ASP A 258 -0.81 -15.81 10.79
CA ASP A 258 0.51 -15.23 11.11
C ASP A 258 1.52 -15.36 9.95
N GLY A 259 1.21 -16.21 8.96
CA GLY A 259 2.13 -16.57 7.88
C GLY A 259 3.13 -17.67 8.25
N GLY A 260 3.62 -18.36 7.22
CA GLY A 260 4.70 -19.34 7.33
C GLY A 260 6.01 -18.71 7.83
N GLU A 261 6.87 -19.52 8.44
CA GLU A 261 8.06 -19.04 9.14
C GLU A 261 9.36 -19.56 8.51
N ILE A 262 10.32 -18.66 8.30
CA ILE A 262 11.71 -18.96 7.97
C ILE A 262 12.59 -18.61 9.18
N ARG A 263 13.22 -19.64 9.76
CA ARG A 263 14.05 -19.51 10.97
C ARG A 263 15.53 -19.55 10.66
N ALA A 264 16.31 -18.80 11.41
CA ALA A 264 17.77 -18.90 11.48
C ALA A 264 18.22 -19.19 12.92
N ASP A 265 18.09 -20.46 13.32
CA ASP A 265 18.42 -20.89 14.69
C ASP A 265 19.92 -20.80 15.02
N GLU A 266 20.78 -20.73 14.00
CA GLU A 266 22.22 -20.55 14.12
C GLU A 266 22.69 -19.29 13.38
N VAL A 267 23.75 -18.67 13.90
CA VAL A 267 24.37 -17.51 13.25
C VAL A 267 25.31 -17.97 12.14
N TYR A 268 24.86 -17.85 10.90
CA TYR A 268 25.61 -18.22 9.70
C TYR A 268 25.57 -17.12 8.64
N GLY A 269 26.72 -16.84 8.01
CA GLY A 269 26.82 -15.89 6.90
C GLY A 269 26.28 -14.50 7.24
N GLU A 270 25.60 -13.89 6.27
CA GLU A 270 24.85 -12.65 6.38
C GLU A 270 23.41 -12.85 6.85
N GLY A 271 22.90 -14.08 6.85
CA GLY A 271 21.49 -14.39 7.15
C GLY A 271 20.92 -15.55 6.34
N PRO A 272 19.69 -15.99 6.66
CA PRO A 272 19.01 -17.07 5.93
C PRO A 272 18.63 -16.64 4.50
N LEU A 273 18.39 -15.35 4.26
CA LEU A 273 17.84 -14.85 2.99
C LEU A 273 18.67 -13.70 2.39
N GLN A 274 18.81 -13.72 1.07
CA GLN A 274 19.38 -12.66 0.25
C GLN A 274 18.52 -12.42 -0.99
N THR A 275 18.47 -11.20 -1.50
CA THR A 275 17.69 -10.88 -2.71
C THR A 275 18.55 -10.71 -3.96
N GLY A 276 18.02 -11.12 -5.11
CA GLY A 276 18.37 -10.55 -6.42
C GLY A 276 17.67 -9.20 -6.63
N ASP A 277 17.58 -8.75 -7.89
CA ASP A 277 16.86 -7.53 -8.28
C ASP A 277 15.35 -7.78 -8.36
N ASP A 278 14.51 -6.76 -8.16
CA ASP A 278 13.06 -6.83 -8.35
C ASP A 278 12.39 -7.97 -7.54
N VAL A 279 12.91 -8.26 -6.34
CA VAL A 279 12.38 -9.29 -5.44
C VAL A 279 11.35 -8.69 -4.50
N ARG A 280 10.25 -9.40 -4.28
CA ARG A 280 9.29 -9.12 -3.21
C ARG A 280 9.33 -10.19 -2.12
N VAL A 281 9.42 -9.79 -0.86
CA VAL A 281 9.29 -10.70 0.30
C VAL A 281 8.08 -10.27 1.11
N THR A 282 7.05 -11.12 1.18
CA THR A 282 5.77 -10.73 1.78
C THR A 282 5.09 -11.82 2.58
N GLY A 283 4.29 -11.43 3.57
CA GLY A 283 3.33 -12.32 4.22
C GLY A 283 3.93 -13.41 5.11
N LEU A 284 5.18 -13.24 5.58
CA LEU A 284 5.99 -14.26 6.24
C LEU A 284 6.49 -13.81 7.61
N ARG A 285 6.87 -14.78 8.44
CA ARG A 285 7.68 -14.55 9.65
C ARG A 285 9.12 -14.96 9.40
N ILE A 286 10.07 -14.11 9.76
CA ILE A 286 11.51 -14.35 9.60
C ILE A 286 12.16 -14.16 10.96
N THR A 287 12.60 -15.25 11.58
CA THR A 287 12.99 -15.24 12.99
C THR A 287 14.42 -15.73 13.20
N GLY A 288 15.16 -15.01 14.04
CA GLY A 288 16.51 -15.34 14.46
C GLY A 288 16.55 -15.97 15.85
N SER A 289 17.77 -16.12 16.38
CA SER A 289 18.02 -16.85 17.64
C SER A 289 17.88 -16.02 18.93
N ILE A 290 17.66 -14.71 18.81
CA ILE A 290 17.58 -13.79 19.95
C ILE A 290 16.13 -13.45 20.26
N ASP A 291 15.75 -13.47 21.53
CA ASP A 291 14.41 -13.11 22.03
C ASP A 291 14.42 -11.98 23.07
N GLU A 292 15.61 -11.47 23.42
CA GLU A 292 15.83 -10.40 24.40
C GLU A 292 17.04 -9.53 24.04
N TYR A 293 17.33 -8.52 24.86
CA TYR A 293 18.58 -7.78 24.74
C TYR A 293 19.79 -8.68 25.05
N VAL A 294 20.80 -8.67 24.19
CA VAL A 294 22.02 -9.46 24.37
C VAL A 294 23.28 -8.61 24.27
N ASP A 295 24.32 -9.01 25.02
CA ASP A 295 25.65 -8.41 24.90
C ASP A 295 26.24 -8.64 23.49
N PHE A 296 27.10 -7.72 23.06
CA PHE A 296 27.78 -7.82 21.78
C PHE A 296 28.56 -9.14 21.65
N ASN A 297 28.27 -9.91 20.60
CA ASN A 297 28.98 -11.13 20.28
C ASN A 297 29.15 -11.29 18.77
N ARG A 298 30.20 -12.00 18.33
CA ARG A 298 30.41 -12.39 16.94
C ARG A 298 30.52 -13.91 16.81
N PRO A 299 30.09 -14.52 15.68
CA PRO A 299 29.58 -13.89 14.46
C PRO A 299 28.20 -13.24 14.62
N VAL A 300 27.77 -12.47 13.61
CA VAL A 300 26.46 -11.79 13.56
C VAL A 300 25.84 -11.98 12.18
N HIS A 301 24.50 -11.94 12.10
CA HIS A 301 23.73 -12.13 10.87
C HIS A 301 22.47 -11.25 10.86
N SER A 302 21.83 -11.15 9.70
CA SER A 302 20.59 -10.39 9.47
C SER A 302 19.47 -11.33 9.04
N GLY A 303 18.22 -10.86 9.03
CA GLY A 303 17.08 -11.65 8.52
C GLY A 303 17.07 -11.70 6.99
N VAL A 304 16.95 -10.53 6.38
CA VAL A 304 16.99 -10.35 4.93
C VAL A 304 18.14 -9.41 4.55
N ALA A 305 19.06 -9.88 3.72
CA ALA A 305 20.09 -9.03 3.12
C ALA A 305 19.67 -8.65 1.69
N VAL A 306 19.23 -7.41 1.51
CA VAL A 306 18.83 -6.88 0.19
C VAL A 306 20.08 -6.53 -0.59
N LYS A 307 20.34 -7.27 -1.68
CA LYS A 307 21.54 -7.12 -2.51
C LYS A 307 21.26 -6.66 -3.94
N GLY A 308 20.03 -6.84 -4.43
CA GLY A 308 19.59 -6.27 -5.70
C GLY A 308 18.74 -5.02 -5.52
N THR A 309 18.51 -4.33 -6.64
CA THR A 309 17.71 -3.11 -6.73
C THR A 309 16.23 -3.42 -6.92
N GLY A 310 15.34 -2.45 -6.73
CA GLY A 310 13.90 -2.63 -6.99
C GLY A 310 13.18 -3.61 -6.04
N CYS A 311 13.77 -3.89 -4.88
CA CYS A 311 13.20 -4.85 -3.93
C CYS A 311 12.13 -4.22 -3.03
N GLU A 312 11.15 -5.03 -2.68
CA GLU A 312 10.05 -4.70 -1.76
C GLU A 312 9.99 -5.72 -0.63
N ILE A 313 9.91 -5.24 0.62
CA ILE A 313 9.77 -6.06 1.82
C ILE A 313 8.55 -5.57 2.57
N ASP A 314 7.47 -6.37 2.57
CA ASP A 314 6.18 -5.90 3.04
C ASP A 314 5.40 -6.95 3.83
N ASN A 315 4.53 -6.54 4.76
CA ASN A 315 3.66 -7.49 5.49
C ASN A 315 4.42 -8.68 6.10
N VAL A 316 5.63 -8.45 6.60
CA VAL A 316 6.44 -9.46 7.28
C VAL A 316 6.54 -9.17 8.77
N GLU A 317 6.75 -10.23 9.55
CA GLU A 317 7.29 -10.10 10.91
C GLU A 317 8.76 -10.49 10.89
N ILE A 318 9.66 -9.62 11.35
CA ILE A 318 11.10 -9.91 11.41
C ILE A 318 11.63 -9.68 12.82
N SER A 319 12.21 -10.72 13.42
CA SER A 319 12.74 -10.61 14.77
C SER A 319 13.96 -11.47 15.07
N GLY A 320 14.70 -11.09 16.11
CA GLY A 320 15.73 -11.93 16.73
C GLY A 320 17.09 -11.99 16.03
N PHE A 321 17.43 -10.99 15.20
CA PHE A 321 18.71 -10.93 14.50
C PHE A 321 19.76 -10.08 15.23
N SER A 322 20.98 -10.62 15.29
CA SER A 322 22.12 -10.00 15.99
C SER A 322 22.71 -8.79 15.27
N TYR A 323 22.64 -8.75 13.94
CA TYR A 323 23.06 -7.60 13.16
C TYR A 323 21.88 -6.67 12.88
N GLY A 324 20.89 -7.14 12.12
CA GLY A 324 19.60 -6.47 12.01
C GLY A 324 18.55 -7.25 11.24
N GLY A 325 17.28 -6.86 11.33
CA GLY A 325 16.18 -7.52 10.64
C GLY A 325 16.36 -7.47 9.12
N VAL A 326 16.44 -6.25 8.58
CA VAL A 326 16.69 -5.99 7.15
C VAL A 326 18.01 -5.24 6.97
N LYS A 327 18.91 -5.80 6.17
CA LYS A 327 20.19 -5.20 5.83
C LYS A 327 20.18 -4.78 4.36
N LEU A 328 20.07 -3.48 4.13
CA LEU A 328 20.08 -2.90 2.78
C LEU A 328 21.51 -2.68 2.32
N GLN A 329 21.90 -3.34 1.23
CA GLN A 329 23.09 -3.00 0.43
C GLN A 329 22.71 -2.17 -0.80
N GLU A 330 21.44 -2.18 -1.17
CA GLU A 330 20.81 -1.38 -2.22
C GLU A 330 19.52 -0.76 -1.67
N PRO A 331 19.02 0.35 -2.25
CA PRO A 331 17.72 0.91 -1.90
C PRO A 331 16.57 -0.09 -2.09
N ALA A 332 15.55 0.01 -1.24
CA ALA A 332 14.38 -0.86 -1.24
C ALA A 332 13.19 -0.12 -0.62
N TYR A 333 12.00 -0.64 -0.90
CA TYR A 333 10.76 -0.25 -0.24
C TYR A 333 10.46 -1.23 0.89
N VAL A 334 10.40 -0.74 2.13
CA VAL A 334 10.13 -1.58 3.31
C VAL A 334 8.91 -1.03 4.06
N HIS A 335 7.81 -1.76 4.06
CA HIS A 335 6.56 -1.21 4.57
C HIS A 335 5.64 -2.23 5.25
N HIS A 336 4.66 -1.72 6.00
CA HIS A 336 3.59 -2.55 6.57
C HIS A 336 4.12 -3.80 7.29
N SER A 337 5.25 -3.70 7.97
CA SER A 337 5.93 -4.84 8.58
C SER A 337 6.11 -4.64 10.08
N TYR A 338 6.11 -5.74 10.84
CA TYR A 338 6.41 -5.73 12.26
C TYR A 338 7.85 -6.17 12.50
N ILE A 339 8.75 -5.22 12.79
CA ILE A 339 10.19 -5.48 12.91
C ILE A 339 10.63 -5.22 14.34
N HIS A 340 11.02 -6.28 15.06
CA HIS A 340 11.23 -6.16 16.50
C HIS A 340 12.30 -7.09 17.09
N THR A 341 12.68 -6.85 18.35
CA THR A 341 13.58 -7.72 19.11
C THR A 341 14.95 -7.96 18.44
N ASN A 342 15.41 -7.02 17.61
CA ASN A 342 16.78 -7.03 17.07
C ASN A 342 17.67 -6.25 18.06
N ALA A 343 18.00 -6.86 19.20
CA ALA A 343 18.45 -6.13 20.40
C ALA A 343 19.89 -6.46 20.87
N MET A 344 20.86 -6.59 19.96
CA MET A 344 22.27 -6.80 20.37
C MET A 344 23.00 -5.49 20.66
N ASP A 345 23.79 -5.43 21.73
CA ASP A 345 24.65 -4.27 22.03
C ASP A 345 25.58 -3.91 20.85
N GLY A 346 25.76 -2.61 20.61
CA GLY A 346 26.55 -2.07 19.50
C GLY A 346 26.03 -2.36 18.08
N LEU A 347 25.04 -3.24 17.92
CA LEU A 347 24.40 -3.64 16.65
C LEU A 347 22.88 -3.59 16.79
N GLY A 348 22.15 -4.65 16.41
CA GLY A 348 20.70 -4.77 16.61
C GLY A 348 19.87 -3.72 15.86
N TYR A 349 19.95 -3.72 14.53
CA TYR A 349 19.16 -2.81 13.71
C TYR A 349 17.79 -3.43 13.35
N GLY A 350 16.69 -2.69 13.33
CA GLY A 350 15.48 -3.14 12.63
C GLY A 350 15.77 -3.18 11.13
N ILE A 351 16.09 -2.01 10.58
CA ILE A 351 16.55 -1.79 9.21
C ILE A 351 17.88 -1.03 9.25
N VAL A 352 18.86 -1.47 8.44
CA VAL A 352 20.13 -0.76 8.28
C VAL A 352 20.46 -0.47 6.81
N CYS A 353 20.57 0.81 6.49
CA CYS A 353 20.92 1.36 5.19
C CYS A 353 22.45 1.45 5.04
N ASN A 354 23.04 0.57 4.22
CA ASN A 354 24.49 0.57 3.96
C ASN A 354 24.86 1.06 2.55
N GLN A 355 23.88 1.24 1.67
CA GLN A 355 24.03 1.75 0.31
C GLN A 355 24.53 3.20 0.28
N GLU A 356 25.07 3.63 -0.86
CA GLU A 356 25.38 5.04 -1.14
C GLU A 356 24.22 5.66 -1.93
N GLY A 357 23.85 6.90 -1.62
CA GLY A 357 22.71 7.57 -2.27
C GLY A 357 21.37 7.16 -1.66
N GLY A 358 20.25 7.58 -2.26
CA GLY A 358 18.92 7.43 -1.67
C GLY A 358 17.82 7.27 -2.70
N ASP A 359 17.02 6.23 -2.48
CA ASP A 359 15.64 5.98 -2.95
C ASP A 359 14.99 4.96 -1.98
N THR A 360 15.47 4.88 -0.73
CA THR A 360 14.93 3.96 0.29
C THR A 360 13.73 4.59 0.95
N LEU A 361 12.59 3.92 0.86
CA LEU A 361 11.35 4.32 1.51
C LEU A 361 10.97 3.31 2.59
N ILE A 362 10.72 3.80 3.79
CA ILE A 362 10.37 3.01 4.97
C ILE A 362 9.08 3.59 5.55
N GLU A 363 7.94 2.90 5.40
CA GLU A 363 6.65 3.42 5.86
C GLU A 363 5.65 2.41 6.39
N TYR A 364 4.75 2.84 7.27
CA TYR A 364 3.70 2.01 7.86
C TYR A 364 4.22 0.78 8.60
N ASN A 365 5.47 0.79 9.07
CA ASN A 365 6.01 -0.30 9.87
C ASN A 365 5.71 -0.08 11.36
N GLU A 366 5.54 -1.19 12.07
CA GLU A 366 5.54 -1.24 13.52
C GLU A 366 6.94 -1.69 13.97
N PHE A 367 7.62 -0.89 14.79
CA PHE A 367 8.94 -1.24 15.34
C PHE A 367 8.88 -1.34 16.86
N ASN A 368 9.49 -2.38 17.43
CA ASN A 368 9.61 -2.50 18.88
C ASN A 368 10.91 -3.22 19.30
N LEU A 369 11.48 -2.92 20.47
CA LEU A 369 12.65 -3.60 21.04
C LEU A 369 13.84 -3.82 20.07
N ASN A 370 14.04 -2.93 19.10
CA ASN A 370 15.28 -2.90 18.32
C ASN A 370 16.32 -2.07 19.05
N ARG A 371 17.62 -2.28 18.78
CA ARG A 371 18.62 -1.35 19.29
C ARG A 371 18.61 -0.01 18.58
N HIS A 372 18.52 -0.04 17.26
CA HIS A 372 18.06 1.10 16.46
C HIS A 372 17.02 0.56 15.49
N SER A 373 15.87 1.22 15.34
CA SER A 373 14.83 0.75 14.41
C SER A 373 15.23 1.01 12.96
N VAL A 374 15.73 2.21 12.63
CA VAL A 374 16.30 2.55 11.32
C VAL A 374 17.66 3.20 11.51
N ALA A 375 18.70 2.67 10.86
CA ALA A 375 20.04 3.24 10.92
C ALA A 375 20.72 3.35 9.57
N SER A 376 21.53 4.39 9.39
CA SER A 376 22.45 4.54 8.26
C SER A 376 23.90 4.57 8.72
N ARG A 377 24.80 4.00 7.91
CA ARG A 377 26.26 4.13 8.12
C ARG A 377 26.81 5.52 7.80
N GLY A 378 25.97 6.43 7.30
CA GLY A 378 26.35 7.81 6.99
C GLY A 378 26.51 8.12 5.51
N TYR A 379 26.16 7.20 4.61
CA TYR A 379 26.28 7.38 3.16
C TYR A 379 24.93 7.29 2.42
N ALA A 380 23.95 6.61 3.01
CA ALA A 380 22.62 6.49 2.45
C ALA A 380 21.79 7.76 2.69
N GLY A 381 20.90 8.06 1.75
CA GLY A 381 19.69 8.83 1.95
C GLY A 381 18.49 7.90 2.17
N TYR A 382 17.45 8.38 2.84
CA TYR A 382 16.23 7.61 3.09
C TYR A 382 15.05 8.53 3.40
N GLU A 383 13.84 8.00 3.21
CA GLU A 383 12.59 8.54 3.71
C GLU A 383 11.99 7.56 4.71
N VAL A 384 11.76 8.03 5.93
CA VAL A 384 11.15 7.28 7.03
C VAL A 384 9.86 8.01 7.41
N ARG A 385 8.71 7.45 7.02
CA ARG A 385 7.43 8.10 7.25
C ARG A 385 6.32 7.18 7.71
N TYR A 386 5.33 7.69 8.44
CA TYR A 386 4.16 6.91 8.85
C TYR A 386 4.49 5.62 9.61
N ASN A 387 5.64 5.54 10.28
CA ASN A 387 5.99 4.39 11.11
C ASN A 387 5.61 4.64 12.57
N HIS A 388 5.25 3.56 13.26
CA HIS A 388 5.05 3.57 14.70
C HIS A 388 6.22 2.90 15.39
N PHE A 389 6.87 3.63 16.29
CA PHE A 389 7.94 3.11 17.14
C PHE A 389 7.37 2.87 18.54
N GLY A 390 7.09 1.61 18.86
CA GLY A 390 6.47 1.13 20.09
C GLY A 390 7.34 1.31 21.34
N GLU A 391 6.77 0.98 22.50
CA GLU A 391 7.23 1.39 23.83
C GLU A 391 8.66 0.98 24.21
N ASP A 392 9.12 -0.18 23.74
CA ASP A 392 10.42 -0.71 24.11
C ASP A 392 11.50 -0.27 23.13
N ALA A 393 12.54 0.39 23.64
CA ALA A 393 13.72 0.72 22.85
C ALA A 393 15.00 0.55 23.65
N ILE A 394 16.03 0.00 23.02
CA ILE A 394 17.35 -0.08 23.66
C ILE A 394 18.09 1.25 23.52
N ALA A 395 17.99 1.93 22.38
CA ALA A 395 18.59 3.23 22.11
C ALA A 395 17.71 4.02 21.11
N TYR A 396 18.22 5.15 20.58
CA TYR A 396 17.49 5.99 19.64
C TYR A 396 16.94 5.18 18.44
N GLN A 397 15.72 5.51 17.99
CA GLN A 397 15.00 4.72 17.01
C GLN A 397 15.50 4.97 15.59
N VAL A 398 15.71 6.24 15.20
CA VAL A 398 16.15 6.61 13.84
C VAL A 398 17.48 7.34 13.92
N GLY A 399 18.46 6.98 13.08
CA GLY A 399 19.66 7.81 13.02
C GLY A 399 20.71 7.45 11.98
N THR A 400 21.56 8.42 11.73
CA THR A 400 22.60 8.33 10.70
C THR A 400 23.97 8.51 11.34
N HIS A 401 24.93 7.66 10.99
CA HIS A 401 26.32 7.77 11.44
C HIS A 401 27.10 8.79 10.58
N ARG A 402 28.35 9.07 10.95
CA ARG A 402 29.21 9.96 10.16
C ARG A 402 29.58 9.25 8.84
N PRO A 403 29.57 9.96 7.70
CA PRO A 403 29.67 11.41 7.57
C PRO A 403 28.38 12.23 7.72
N GLY A 404 27.20 11.67 7.45
CA GLY A 404 25.92 12.37 7.65
C GLY A 404 24.78 11.97 6.73
N GLY A 405 25.02 11.13 5.72
CA GLY A 405 24.05 10.75 4.70
C GLY A 405 23.92 11.79 3.59
N THR A 406 23.01 11.55 2.65
CA THR A 406 22.70 12.51 1.57
C THR A 406 21.50 13.38 1.97
N THR A 407 20.30 13.03 1.51
CA THR A 407 19.01 13.61 1.89
C THR A 407 18.33 12.63 2.84
N LEU A 408 17.87 13.11 3.99
CA LEU A 408 17.19 12.32 5.01
C LEU A 408 15.82 12.95 5.27
N GLU A 409 14.76 12.19 5.07
CA GLU A 409 13.39 12.62 5.34
C GLU A 409 12.84 11.77 6.49
N VAL A 410 12.40 12.41 7.56
CA VAL A 410 11.84 11.73 8.73
C VAL A 410 10.56 12.46 9.13
N HIS A 411 9.40 11.91 8.77
CA HIS A 411 8.16 12.64 9.00
C HIS A 411 6.91 11.81 9.25
N HIS A 412 5.91 12.37 9.92
CA HIS A 412 4.64 11.67 10.18
C HIS A 412 4.84 10.33 10.89
N ASN A 413 5.89 10.18 11.70
CA ASN A 413 6.09 8.99 12.53
C ASN A 413 5.65 9.27 13.96
N THR A 414 5.24 8.22 14.68
CA THR A 414 4.96 8.28 16.11
C THR A 414 6.07 7.58 16.88
N PHE A 415 6.73 8.31 17.79
CA PHE A 415 7.82 7.85 18.63
C PHE A 415 7.39 7.77 20.10
N VAL A 416 7.03 6.57 20.55
CA VAL A 416 6.51 6.33 21.90
C VAL A 416 7.58 6.26 23.01
N PRO A 417 8.78 5.67 22.81
CA PRO A 417 9.73 5.42 23.90
C PRO A 417 10.22 6.69 24.60
N THR A 418 9.96 6.86 25.90
CA THR A 418 10.66 7.89 26.68
C THR A 418 11.92 7.33 27.33
N LEU A 419 11.92 6.06 27.73
CA LEU A 419 13.05 5.39 28.37
C LEU A 419 13.82 4.52 27.37
N HIS A 420 15.15 4.63 27.33
CA HIS A 420 16.00 3.66 26.63
C HIS A 420 16.60 2.65 27.61
N LEU A 421 16.44 1.36 27.29
CA LEU A 421 16.80 0.25 28.18
C LEU A 421 18.32 0.10 28.41
N ASN A 422 19.19 0.59 27.50
CA ASN A 422 20.65 0.47 27.69
C ASN A 422 21.24 1.48 28.68
N SER A 423 20.66 2.68 28.78
CA SER A 423 21.17 3.80 29.54
C SER A 423 20.41 3.96 30.85
N GLY A 424 19.13 3.55 30.88
CA GLY A 424 18.20 3.83 31.96
C GLY A 424 17.80 5.31 32.06
N GLU A 425 18.02 6.12 31.01
CA GLU A 425 17.70 7.55 30.98
C GLU A 425 16.30 7.82 30.43
N ASP A 426 15.53 8.71 31.10
CA ASP A 426 14.15 9.08 30.73
C ASP A 426 13.88 10.61 30.86
N PRO A 427 13.59 11.35 29.77
CA PRO A 427 13.51 10.87 28.39
C PRO A 427 14.89 10.73 27.70
N GLU A 428 14.99 10.00 26.58
CA GLU A 428 16.17 9.97 25.70
C GLU A 428 15.82 10.32 24.24
N SER A 429 16.83 10.59 23.39
CA SER A 429 16.67 11.09 22.02
C SER A 429 16.14 10.04 21.05
N HIS A 430 15.20 10.41 20.18
CA HIS A 430 14.63 9.49 19.19
C HIS A 430 15.35 9.51 17.84
N VAL A 431 15.72 10.72 17.40
CA VAL A 431 16.43 10.94 16.13
C VAL A 431 17.85 11.42 16.42
N SER A 432 18.85 10.70 15.89
CA SER A 432 20.27 11.06 16.02
C SER A 432 20.95 11.18 14.67
N ILE A 433 21.16 12.41 14.20
CA ILE A 433 21.89 12.69 12.95
C ILE A 433 23.36 12.97 13.30
N ARG A 434 24.20 11.94 13.26
CA ARG A 434 25.61 12.05 13.65
C ARG A 434 26.45 12.41 12.44
N GLY A 435 26.58 13.70 12.17
CA GLY A 435 27.27 14.19 10.98
C GLY A 435 26.52 15.36 10.36
N VAL A 436 26.92 15.74 9.15
CA VAL A 436 26.25 16.78 8.38
C VAL A 436 25.76 16.11 7.10
N PRO A 437 24.43 16.00 6.88
CA PRO A 437 23.88 15.53 5.62
C PRO A 437 24.42 16.33 4.44
N ASP A 438 24.69 15.69 3.30
CA ASP A 438 25.21 16.38 2.12
C ASP A 438 24.22 17.42 1.58
N ASP A 439 22.92 17.16 1.71
CA ASP A 439 21.82 18.05 1.30
C ASP A 439 21.03 18.57 2.50
N VAL A 440 20.10 17.77 3.05
CA VAL A 440 19.28 18.13 4.21
C VAL A 440 18.83 16.89 4.99
N ALA A 441 18.65 17.04 6.30
CA ALA A 441 17.76 16.21 7.10
C ALA A 441 16.48 17.00 7.39
N ASP A 442 15.37 16.72 6.69
CA ASP A 442 14.06 17.34 6.93
C ASP A 442 13.24 16.47 7.88
N ILE A 443 12.94 17.02 9.07
CA ILE A 443 12.29 16.28 10.15
C ILE A 443 11.01 17.01 10.57
N HIS A 444 9.85 16.52 10.16
CA HIS A 444 8.58 17.24 10.38
C HIS A 444 7.35 16.37 10.62
N HIS A 445 6.28 16.94 11.20
CA HIS A 445 5.00 16.24 11.42
C HIS A 445 5.13 14.93 12.22
N ASN A 446 6.23 14.72 12.94
CA ASN A 446 6.36 13.56 13.83
C ASN A 446 5.75 13.86 15.18
N TRP A 447 5.24 12.82 15.83
CA TRP A 447 4.83 12.86 17.22
C TRP A 447 5.91 12.20 18.11
N PHE A 448 6.61 13.02 18.90
CA PHE A 448 7.57 12.53 19.88
C PHE A 448 6.97 12.58 21.28
N HIS A 449 6.86 11.44 21.96
CA HIS A 449 6.46 11.43 23.38
C HIS A 449 7.50 12.11 24.28
N ASN A 450 8.76 12.18 23.85
CA ASN A 450 9.78 13.00 24.49
C ASN A 450 9.47 14.51 24.33
N PRO A 451 9.21 15.25 25.43
CA PRO A 451 8.81 16.67 25.36
C PRO A 451 9.99 17.63 25.14
N ARG A 452 11.23 17.13 25.09
CA ARG A 452 12.42 17.98 24.98
C ARG A 452 12.65 18.42 23.53
N GLN A 453 12.57 19.73 23.32
CA GLN A 453 12.78 20.38 22.02
C GLN A 453 14.17 20.07 21.41
N PRO A 454 14.30 20.05 20.08
CA PRO A 454 15.57 19.73 19.39
C PRO A 454 16.76 20.60 19.81
N ALA A 455 17.95 20.00 19.88
CA ALA A 455 19.21 20.74 20.08
C ALA A 455 20.41 20.12 19.32
N PRO A 456 21.38 20.95 18.88
CA PRO A 456 22.65 20.44 18.36
C PRO A 456 23.49 19.81 19.48
N GLY A 457 24.42 18.93 19.10
CA GLY A 457 25.30 18.23 20.01
C GLY A 457 24.74 16.88 20.48
N ARG A 458 25.27 16.39 21.60
CA ARG A 458 24.74 15.21 22.27
C ARG A 458 23.80 15.66 23.37
N GLY A 459 22.73 14.92 23.57
CA GLY A 459 21.78 15.21 24.62
C GLY A 459 20.64 14.21 24.64
N ARG A 460 19.52 14.68 25.14
CA ARG A 460 18.33 13.88 25.44
C ARG A 460 17.07 14.49 24.82
N GLU A 461 17.27 15.49 23.97
CA GLU A 461 16.27 16.12 23.14
C GLU A 461 15.73 15.10 22.13
N SER A 462 14.47 15.24 21.73
CA SER A 462 13.81 14.34 20.78
C SER A 462 14.62 14.16 19.49
N ILE A 463 15.20 15.25 19.01
CA ILE A 463 16.11 15.31 17.85
C ILE A 463 17.44 15.90 18.31
N ILE A 464 18.52 15.19 18.01
CA ILE A 464 19.90 15.66 18.25
C ILE A 464 20.76 15.56 16.99
N GLN A 465 21.69 16.52 16.84
CA GLN A 465 22.75 16.45 15.84
C GLN A 465 24.14 16.44 16.51
N PRO A 466 24.67 15.26 16.87
CA PRO A 466 25.98 15.17 17.48
C PRO A 466 27.08 15.69 16.55
N HIS A 467 28.14 16.27 17.15
CA HIS A 467 29.36 16.74 16.48
C HIS A 467 29.27 18.08 15.76
N VAL A 468 28.18 18.83 15.93
CA VAL A 468 28.06 20.23 15.50
C VAL A 468 27.71 21.13 16.70
N GLU A 469 28.02 22.42 16.60
CA GLU A 469 27.65 23.43 17.61
C GLU A 469 26.29 24.09 17.32
N GLU A 470 25.87 24.06 16.05
CA GLU A 470 24.59 24.55 15.54
C GLU A 470 24.05 23.55 14.51
N PHE A 471 22.72 23.47 14.36
CA PHE A 471 22.14 22.61 13.35
C PHE A 471 22.68 22.99 11.97
N THR A 472 23.18 21.99 11.23
CA THR A 472 23.80 22.18 9.92
C THR A 472 23.19 21.18 8.95
N ASN A 473 22.56 21.67 7.88
CA ASN A 473 21.79 20.84 6.94
C ASN A 473 20.74 19.97 7.65
N LEU A 474 20.07 20.53 8.65
CA LEU A 474 19.00 19.88 9.39
C LEU A 474 17.91 20.90 9.64
N ASP A 475 16.73 20.62 9.09
CA ASP A 475 15.53 21.40 9.26
C ASP A 475 14.51 20.61 10.09
N TYR A 476 13.79 21.30 10.97
CA TYR A 476 12.71 20.69 11.75
C TYR A 476 11.54 21.65 11.90
N ARG A 477 10.32 21.17 11.69
CA ARG A 477 9.08 21.96 11.73
C ARG A 477 7.88 21.08 12.03
N ASN A 478 6.79 21.66 12.55
CA ASN A 478 5.50 20.97 12.73
C ASN A 478 5.55 19.62 13.48
N ASN A 479 6.58 19.35 14.28
CA ASN A 479 6.61 18.16 15.14
C ASN A 479 5.85 18.44 16.45
N HIS A 480 5.16 17.42 16.97
CA HIS A 480 4.59 17.45 18.30
C HIS A 480 5.57 16.85 19.33
N TYR A 481 5.67 17.49 20.50
CA TYR A 481 6.56 17.06 21.58
C TYR A 481 5.79 16.92 22.90
N GLY A 482 5.78 15.72 23.46
CA GLY A 482 4.96 15.32 24.59
C GLY A 482 4.04 14.17 24.22
N ALA A 483 3.57 13.45 25.23
CA ALA A 483 2.69 12.28 25.06
C ALA A 483 1.20 12.65 24.99
N ASP A 484 0.86 13.93 25.10
CA ASP A 484 -0.51 14.38 24.86
C ASP A 484 -0.80 14.28 23.36
N GLU A 485 -2.01 13.87 23.00
CA GLU A 485 -2.42 13.71 21.59
C GLU A 485 -2.31 15.05 20.84
N PRO A 486 -1.72 15.08 19.63
CA PRO A 486 -1.68 16.28 18.82
C PRO A 486 -3.09 16.71 18.43
N THR A 487 -3.31 18.04 18.34
CA THR A 487 -4.59 18.60 17.89
C THR A 487 -4.73 18.66 16.37
N ASP A 488 -3.63 18.46 15.67
CA ASP A 488 -3.50 18.46 14.22
C ASP A 488 -3.41 16.99 13.80
N ASP A 489 -4.35 16.54 12.97
CA ASP A 489 -4.46 15.16 12.50
C ASP A 489 -3.39 14.81 11.46
N ASP A 490 -2.68 15.81 10.93
CA ASP A 490 -1.50 15.64 10.07
C ASP A 490 -0.22 15.34 10.87
N ILE A 491 -0.30 15.09 12.19
CA ILE A 491 0.88 14.78 13.02
C ILE A 491 0.87 13.33 13.52
N GLY A 492 1.96 12.64 13.23
CA GLY A 492 2.20 11.27 13.68
C GLY A 492 1.84 10.23 12.64
N CYS A 493 2.01 8.98 13.03
CA CYS A 493 1.58 7.81 12.28
C CYS A 493 0.04 7.71 12.35
N PRO A 494 -0.65 7.38 11.24
CA PRO A 494 -2.11 7.33 11.16
C PRO A 494 -2.76 6.24 12.00
#